data_AF-A0A1X6NBF3-F1
#
_entry.id   AF-A0A1X6NBF3-F1
#
_cell.length_a   1.000
_cell.length_b   1.000
_cell.length_c   1.000
_cell.angle_alpha   90.00
_cell.angle_beta   90.00
_cell.angle_gamma   90.00
#
_symmetry.space_group_name_H-M   'P 1'
#
loop_
_entity.id
_entity.type
_entity.pdbx_description
1 polymer ?
#
loop_
_entity_poly.entity_id
_entity_poly.type
_entity_poly.pdbx_seq_one_letter_code
_entity_poly.pdbx_strand_id
1 'polypeptide(L)'
;MRRPLPLEVWLLIVDELGAAREYDALEACAEASSKESQLLNERAKKYIPNELGFRTPEEVASIRVARKLGWLGPKCVRIEGGEHRGERLPIPHLATFASRLARKWYNVSVMVIKRAEWRAQDLDSPSLSLNLCYFASITRLHLHDVAFPTVRAFWRLVCAFPDLVTLRAYDIEIANTAIDARTLAALRLLSAPVELGVIEIVTEQPGDFAARTDCAKLFQAITPQAVPFLKTSLWSLVSELDFQHVTCSTAAAFARLLCALPALKKLSIRGPCTFLEQSTDVPDMTFRLDRLDLGKDFSLQSESQSVDALIGLFTQPRAGGGLRDISVWLSPYLRVMTSTDVALNRLVKHAGRSLSGLGLRALPEDGFRLYSKASILAAPNTVRSFNIAANTDLSFLGCSIEFKSDKFQDSPLLEMLHNITSEWITHVSVTFQVKNAADLPRFWIALSQLDLALSRNAFTNLRRVRLYLCGIEVTNMISDCITLCLRRLYNRDILKCVAQTEQLRLEIPRSCWA
;
A
#
# COMPACT_ATOMS: atom_id res chain seq x y z
N MET A 1 11.18 27.58 -53.63
CA MET A 1 11.25 26.44 -52.69
C MET A 1 12.54 26.54 -51.90
N ARG A 2 12.49 26.65 -50.57
CA ARG A 2 13.71 26.63 -49.74
C ARG A 2 14.22 25.20 -49.69
N ARG A 3 15.50 24.97 -50.01
CA ARG A 3 16.11 23.63 -49.85
C ARG A 3 16.06 23.25 -48.35
N PRO A 4 15.59 22.04 -47.99
CA PRO A 4 15.64 21.59 -46.61
C PRO A 4 17.09 21.52 -46.12
N LEU A 5 17.32 21.86 -44.86
CA LEU A 5 18.64 21.71 -44.23
C LEU A 5 19.04 20.22 -44.25
N PRO A 6 20.34 19.90 -44.36
CA PRO A 6 20.84 18.54 -44.19
C PRO A 6 20.44 17.95 -42.83
N LEU A 7 20.25 16.64 -42.77
CA LEU A 7 19.80 15.92 -41.57
C LEU A 7 20.77 16.12 -40.40
N GLU A 8 22.07 16.17 -40.67
CA GLU A 8 23.13 16.37 -39.69
C GLU A 8 22.98 17.74 -39.00
N VAL A 9 22.60 18.77 -39.76
CA VAL A 9 22.36 20.11 -39.23
C VAL A 9 21.11 20.10 -38.35
N TRP A 10 20.06 19.39 -38.73
CA TRP A 10 18.86 19.23 -37.89
C TRP A 10 19.14 18.49 -36.59
N LEU A 11 19.96 17.44 -36.62
CA LEU A 11 20.35 16.72 -35.42
C LEU A 11 21.16 17.61 -34.46
N LEU A 12 22.09 18.43 -34.98
CA LEU A 12 22.81 19.42 -34.17
C LEU A 12 21.85 20.45 -33.56
N ILE A 13 20.86 20.93 -34.31
CA ILE A 13 19.83 21.85 -33.77
C ILE A 13 19.05 21.17 -32.62
N VAL A 14 18.63 19.92 -32.80
CA VAL A 14 17.92 19.17 -31.74
C VAL A 14 18.80 19.01 -30.50
N ASP A 15 20.09 18.72 -30.67
CA ASP A 15 21.03 18.57 -29.55
C ASP A 15 21.21 19.90 -28.79
N GLU A 16 21.32 21.03 -29.51
CA GLU A 16 21.39 22.38 -28.91
C GLU A 16 20.07 22.77 -28.20
N LEU A 17 18.91 22.45 -28.79
CA LEU A 17 17.60 22.66 -28.14
C LEU A 17 17.46 21.80 -26.87
N GLY A 18 17.97 20.56 -26.91
CA GLY A 18 18.10 19.67 -25.77
C GLY A 18 18.94 20.28 -24.66
N ALA A 19 20.14 20.76 -24.98
CA ALA A 19 21.03 21.43 -24.03
C ALA A 19 20.39 22.70 -23.44
N ALA A 20 19.65 23.46 -24.24
CA ALA A 20 18.95 24.67 -23.82
C ALA A 20 17.63 24.41 -23.06
N ARG A 21 17.20 23.15 -22.93
CA ARG A 21 15.91 22.75 -22.31
C ARG A 21 14.69 23.40 -22.98
N GLU A 22 14.74 23.57 -24.29
CA GLU A 22 13.66 24.11 -25.13
C GLU A 22 12.65 23.01 -25.47
N TYR A 23 12.00 22.44 -24.45
CA TYR A 23 11.14 21.26 -24.59
C TYR A 23 9.96 21.48 -25.54
N ASP A 24 9.41 22.69 -25.57
CA ASP A 24 8.38 23.09 -26.52
C ASP A 24 8.86 23.00 -27.97
N ALA A 25 10.08 23.46 -28.25
CA ALA A 25 10.65 23.36 -29.59
C ALA A 25 10.99 21.89 -29.94
N LEU A 26 11.44 21.11 -28.96
CA LEU A 26 11.73 19.68 -29.14
C LEU A 26 10.46 18.87 -29.43
N GLU A 27 9.35 19.15 -28.74
CA GLU A 27 8.05 18.51 -29.00
C GLU A 27 7.57 18.87 -30.42
N ALA A 28 7.62 20.15 -30.78
CA ALA A 28 7.28 20.59 -32.13
C ALA A 28 8.20 19.95 -33.21
N CYS A 29 9.50 19.80 -32.95
CA CYS A 29 10.41 19.07 -33.82
C CYS A 29 10.03 17.59 -33.95
N ALA A 30 9.65 16.96 -32.85
CA ALA A 30 9.18 15.58 -32.85
C ALA A 30 7.89 15.42 -33.66
N GLU A 31 6.90 16.30 -33.46
CA GLU A 31 5.61 16.28 -34.17
C GLU A 31 5.74 16.60 -35.67
N ALA A 32 6.60 17.53 -36.04
CA ALA A 32 6.80 17.95 -37.44
C ALA A 32 7.63 16.96 -38.27
N SER A 33 8.32 16.01 -37.63
CA SER A 33 9.16 15.03 -38.32
C SER A 33 8.29 14.06 -39.13
N SER A 34 8.51 14.00 -40.46
CA SER A 34 7.83 13.03 -41.34
C SER A 34 8.26 11.59 -41.03
N LYS A 35 7.54 10.59 -41.57
CA LYS A 35 7.91 9.18 -41.46
C LYS A 35 9.34 8.87 -41.96
N GLU A 36 9.90 9.69 -42.84
CA GLU A 36 11.26 9.55 -43.38
C GLU A 36 12.34 10.11 -42.43
N SER A 37 11.95 10.89 -41.42
CA SER A 37 12.83 11.51 -40.42
C SER A 37 12.64 10.90 -39.03
N GLN A 38 12.46 9.58 -38.95
CA GLN A 38 12.31 8.85 -37.68
C GLN A 38 13.47 9.13 -36.70
N LEU A 39 14.70 9.28 -37.22
CA LEU A 39 15.88 9.62 -36.41
C LEU A 39 15.73 10.97 -35.69
N LEU A 40 15.12 11.98 -36.32
CA LEU A 40 14.89 13.29 -35.69
C LEU A 40 13.83 13.19 -34.60
N ASN A 41 12.75 12.43 -34.86
CA ASN A 41 11.71 12.18 -33.86
C ASN A 41 12.29 11.49 -32.61
N GLU A 42 13.04 10.40 -32.82
CA GLU A 42 13.65 9.65 -31.72
C GLU A 42 14.68 10.48 -30.97
N ARG A 43 15.49 11.26 -31.68
CA ARG A 43 16.49 12.16 -31.07
C ARG A 43 15.81 13.25 -30.24
N ALA A 44 14.79 13.92 -30.77
CA ALA A 44 14.08 14.98 -30.05
C ALA A 44 13.36 14.44 -28.81
N LYS A 45 12.64 13.32 -28.93
CA LYS A 45 11.98 12.66 -27.78
C LYS A 45 12.95 12.22 -26.70
N LYS A 46 14.18 11.83 -27.05
CA LYS A 46 15.23 11.50 -26.07
C LYS A 46 15.53 12.66 -25.12
N TYR A 47 15.37 13.90 -25.58
CA TYR A 47 15.58 15.09 -24.76
C TYR A 47 14.33 15.53 -23.99
N ILE A 48 13.14 15.01 -24.29
CA ILE A 48 11.89 15.37 -23.61
C ILE A 48 11.73 14.47 -22.38
N PRO A 49 11.91 14.99 -21.16
CA PRO A 49 11.93 14.17 -19.98
C PRO A 49 10.50 13.79 -19.56
N ASN A 50 10.30 12.52 -19.22
CA ASN A 50 9.07 12.08 -18.56
C ASN A 50 9.01 12.54 -17.09
N GLU A 51 10.15 12.85 -16.49
CA GLU A 51 10.29 13.31 -15.11
C GLU A 51 11.26 14.50 -15.02
N LEU A 52 10.87 15.56 -14.29
CA LEU A 52 11.76 16.69 -13.98
C LEU A 52 11.89 16.88 -12.48
N GLY A 53 13.12 17.11 -12.02
CA GLY A 53 13.43 17.48 -10.64
C GLY A 53 13.89 18.92 -10.53
N PHE A 54 13.46 19.61 -9.48
CA PHE A 54 13.87 20.97 -9.16
C PHE A 54 14.34 21.05 -7.71
N ARG A 55 15.51 21.64 -7.53
CA ARG A 55 16.17 21.92 -6.24
C ARG A 55 16.26 23.41 -5.97
N THR A 56 16.24 24.25 -7.01
CA THR A 56 16.35 25.70 -6.85
C THR A 56 15.34 26.49 -7.69
N PRO A 57 15.04 27.74 -7.32
CA PRO A 57 14.15 28.61 -8.11
C PRO A 57 14.69 28.88 -9.52
N GLU A 58 16.01 28.96 -9.67
CA GLU A 58 16.70 29.23 -10.94
C GLU A 58 16.48 28.08 -11.93
N GLU A 59 16.51 26.84 -11.45
CA GLU A 59 16.23 25.66 -12.29
C GLU A 59 14.80 25.72 -12.86
N VAL A 60 13.82 26.10 -12.05
CA VAL A 60 12.44 26.32 -12.50
C VAL A 60 12.35 27.50 -13.47
N ALA A 61 13.06 28.60 -13.16
CA ALA A 61 13.07 29.80 -13.98
C ALA A 61 13.74 29.57 -15.35
N SER A 62 14.70 28.65 -15.43
CA SER A 62 15.41 28.25 -16.65
C SER A 62 14.50 27.55 -17.66
N ILE A 63 13.37 26.98 -17.20
CA ILE A 63 12.39 26.36 -18.09
C ILE A 63 11.76 27.42 -18.99
N ARG A 64 12.04 27.29 -20.28
CA ARG A 64 11.43 28.08 -21.34
C ARG A 64 10.08 27.46 -21.68
N VAL A 65 9.01 28.23 -21.47
CA VAL A 65 7.65 27.81 -21.80
C VAL A 65 7.06 28.79 -22.80
N ALA A 66 6.99 28.37 -24.05
CA ALA A 66 6.33 29.06 -25.13
C ALA A 66 4.86 28.61 -25.19
N ARG A 67 3.93 29.54 -25.02
CA ARG A 67 2.47 29.29 -25.05
C ARG A 67 1.92 28.61 -26.32
N LYS A 68 2.73 28.38 -27.36
CA LYS A 68 2.28 28.04 -28.71
C LYS A 68 2.74 26.67 -29.23
N LEU A 69 3.65 25.96 -28.55
CA LEU A 69 4.40 24.85 -29.15
C LEU A 69 4.16 23.46 -28.51
N GLY A 70 3.15 23.33 -27.65
CA GLY A 70 2.45 22.06 -27.46
C GLY A 70 2.97 21.12 -26.38
N TRP A 71 4.17 21.31 -25.79
CA TRP A 71 4.59 20.42 -24.71
C TRP A 71 3.81 20.70 -23.43
N LEU A 72 2.96 19.75 -23.04
CA LEU A 72 2.07 19.85 -21.88
C LEU A 72 2.78 19.61 -20.54
N GLY A 73 4.12 19.50 -20.54
CA GLY A 73 4.94 19.22 -19.38
C GLY A 73 5.23 17.73 -19.14
N PRO A 74 6.11 17.43 -18.17
CA PRO A 74 6.48 16.07 -17.83
C PRO A 74 5.32 15.35 -17.11
N LYS A 75 5.35 14.02 -17.07
CA LYS A 75 4.38 13.22 -16.32
C LYS A 75 4.57 13.32 -14.80
N CYS A 76 5.83 13.47 -14.37
CA CYS A 76 6.24 13.50 -12.97
C CYS A 76 7.10 14.74 -12.69
N VAL A 77 6.81 15.44 -11.60
CA VAL A 77 7.62 16.56 -11.11
C VAL A 77 8.11 16.26 -9.70
N ARG A 78 9.41 16.47 -9.45
CA ARG A 78 10.04 16.38 -8.14
C ARG A 78 10.46 17.76 -7.65
N ILE A 79 10.12 18.08 -6.41
CA ILE A 79 10.54 19.28 -5.70
C ILE A 79 11.37 18.80 -4.51
N GLU A 80 12.67 19.04 -4.56
CA GLU A 80 13.62 18.58 -3.54
C GLU A 80 14.11 19.76 -2.71
N GLY A 81 14.08 19.65 -1.39
CA GLY A 81 14.71 20.60 -0.49
C GLY A 81 16.19 20.28 -0.30
N GLY A 82 16.50 19.32 0.58
CA GLY A 82 17.86 18.86 0.86
C GLY A 82 18.44 17.94 -0.21
N GLU A 83 19.75 17.78 -0.21
CA GLU A 83 20.46 16.88 -1.13
C GLU A 83 20.57 15.47 -0.55
N HIS A 84 20.85 15.38 0.75
CA HIS A 84 21.12 14.13 1.45
C HIS A 84 19.97 13.71 2.37
N ARG A 85 19.84 12.41 2.65
CA ARG A 85 18.83 11.91 3.59
C ARG A 85 19.01 12.55 4.98
N GLY A 86 17.92 13.02 5.59
CA GLY A 86 17.94 13.70 6.89
C GLY A 86 18.28 15.19 6.81
N GLU A 87 18.73 15.68 5.67
CA GLU A 87 18.83 17.11 5.39
C GLU A 87 17.48 17.60 4.87
N ARG A 88 16.80 18.46 5.62
CA ARG A 88 15.57 19.12 5.16
C ARG A 88 15.88 20.59 4.93
N LEU A 89 15.54 21.10 3.74
CA LEU A 89 15.70 22.50 3.41
C LEU A 89 14.38 23.11 2.94
N PRO A 90 14.21 24.43 3.06
CA PRO A 90 13.07 25.14 2.49
C PRO A 90 12.98 24.97 0.97
N ILE A 91 11.76 24.98 0.45
CA ILE A 91 11.47 24.74 -0.98
C ILE A 91 10.83 25.97 -1.68
N PRO A 92 11.49 27.15 -1.72
CA PRO A 92 10.92 28.35 -2.35
C PRO A 92 10.61 28.15 -3.85
N HIS A 93 11.31 27.22 -4.50
CA HIS A 93 11.08 26.84 -5.89
C HIS A 93 9.73 26.19 -6.15
N LEU A 94 9.03 25.65 -5.14
CA LEU A 94 7.63 25.22 -5.31
C LEU A 94 6.73 26.40 -5.69
N ALA A 95 6.95 27.58 -5.09
CA ALA A 95 6.19 28.78 -5.42
C ALA A 95 6.56 29.33 -6.80
N THR A 96 7.84 29.30 -7.16
CA THR A 96 8.30 29.63 -8.52
C THR A 96 7.70 28.67 -9.55
N PHE A 97 7.65 27.37 -9.23
CA PHE A 97 7.04 26.33 -10.05
C PHE A 97 5.56 26.62 -10.28
N ALA A 98 4.81 26.79 -9.18
CA ALA A 98 3.39 27.01 -9.25
C ALA A 98 3.07 28.29 -10.04
N SER A 99 3.72 29.41 -9.71
CA SER A 99 3.44 30.70 -10.37
C SER A 99 3.83 30.73 -11.86
N ARG A 100 4.94 30.09 -12.25
CA ARG A 100 5.40 30.13 -13.64
C ARG A 100 4.71 29.13 -14.55
N LEU A 101 4.38 27.95 -14.03
CA LEU A 101 3.98 26.79 -14.82
C LEU A 101 2.50 26.44 -14.69
N ALA A 102 1.79 27.02 -13.72
CA ALA A 102 0.33 26.94 -13.65
C ALA A 102 -0.32 27.35 -14.97
N ARG A 103 -1.33 26.59 -15.40
CA ARG A 103 -2.04 26.76 -16.68
C ARG A 103 -1.17 26.65 -17.93
N LYS A 104 0.02 26.06 -17.82
CA LYS A 104 0.89 25.77 -18.96
C LYS A 104 1.21 24.28 -19.03
N TRP A 105 1.44 23.66 -17.88
CA TRP A 105 1.67 22.23 -17.78
C TRP A 105 0.41 21.50 -17.32
N TYR A 106 -0.12 20.66 -18.21
CA TYR A 106 -1.37 19.91 -18.04
C TYR A 106 -1.16 18.38 -17.98
N ASN A 107 0.06 17.90 -18.22
CA ASN A 107 0.39 16.47 -18.23
C ASN A 107 0.99 15.98 -16.89
N VAL A 108 1.19 16.88 -15.92
CA VAL A 108 1.78 16.53 -14.63
C VAL A 108 0.76 15.73 -13.82
N SER A 109 0.95 14.41 -13.75
CA SER A 109 0.04 13.51 -13.03
C SER A 109 0.55 13.07 -11.66
N VAL A 110 1.86 13.21 -11.44
CA VAL A 110 2.53 12.85 -10.19
C VAL A 110 3.38 14.01 -9.72
N MET A 111 3.18 14.44 -8.48
CA MET A 111 4.06 15.37 -7.80
C MET A 111 4.74 14.68 -6.63
N VAL A 112 6.04 14.88 -6.51
CA VAL A 112 6.87 14.31 -5.46
C VAL A 112 7.60 15.45 -4.75
N ILE A 113 7.40 15.59 -3.44
CA ILE A 113 8.13 16.55 -2.61
C ILE A 113 9.02 15.75 -1.68
N LYS A 114 10.33 16.03 -1.67
CA LYS A 114 11.30 15.29 -0.86
C LYS A 114 12.17 16.20 -0.02
N ARG A 115 12.52 15.73 1.18
CA ARG A 115 13.56 16.33 2.04
C ARG A 115 13.31 17.82 2.26
N ALA A 116 12.07 18.16 2.55
CA ALA A 116 11.60 19.54 2.53
C ALA A 116 11.20 20.00 3.92
N GLU A 117 11.56 21.22 4.26
CA GLU A 117 11.06 21.90 5.45
C GLU A 117 10.08 22.99 5.03
N TRP A 118 8.81 22.83 5.37
CA TRP A 118 7.83 23.89 5.19
C TRP A 118 7.92 24.89 6.34
N ARG A 119 8.05 26.17 6.01
CA ARG A 119 7.92 27.26 6.99
C ARG A 119 6.48 27.75 7.02
N ALA A 120 6.06 28.34 8.14
CA ALA A 120 4.69 28.86 8.28
C ALA A 120 4.33 29.86 7.15
N GLN A 121 5.28 30.72 6.80
CA GLN A 121 5.15 31.73 5.75
C GLN A 121 4.96 31.16 4.33
N ASP A 122 5.43 29.94 4.06
CA ASP A 122 5.41 29.36 2.72
C ASP A 122 3.99 28.95 2.29
N LEU A 123 3.12 28.59 3.26
CA LEU A 123 1.72 28.15 3.02
C LEU A 123 0.67 29.22 3.28
N ASP A 124 1.03 30.27 4.02
CA ASP A 124 0.11 31.37 4.26
C ASP A 124 -0.02 32.29 3.05
N SER A 125 0.76 32.08 1.99
CA SER A 125 0.61 32.74 0.70
C SER A 125 -0.61 32.19 -0.07
N PRO A 126 -1.72 32.95 -0.18
CA PRO A 126 -2.92 32.47 -0.89
C PRO A 126 -2.65 32.24 -2.38
N SER A 127 -1.64 32.91 -2.94
CA SER A 127 -1.23 32.75 -4.33
C SER A 127 -0.63 31.38 -4.61
N LEU A 128 0.05 30.75 -3.63
CA LEU A 128 0.63 29.42 -3.83
C LEU A 128 -0.47 28.37 -4.02
N SER A 129 -1.42 28.29 -3.09
CA SER A 129 -2.54 27.34 -3.18
C SER A 129 -3.38 27.54 -4.44
N LEU A 130 -3.67 28.80 -4.80
CA LEU A 130 -4.38 29.13 -6.04
C LEU A 130 -3.59 28.76 -7.30
N ASN A 131 -2.26 28.85 -7.27
CA ASN A 131 -1.46 28.44 -8.42
C ASN A 131 -1.38 26.91 -8.53
N LEU A 132 -1.26 26.21 -7.40
CA LEU A 132 -1.23 24.75 -7.34
C LEU A 132 -2.55 24.13 -7.82
N CYS A 133 -3.70 24.78 -7.58
CA CYS A 133 -4.99 24.26 -8.02
C CYS A 133 -5.17 24.24 -9.55
N TYR A 134 -4.32 24.93 -10.32
CA TYR A 134 -4.33 24.82 -11.79
C TYR A 134 -3.71 23.52 -12.29
N PHE A 135 -3.04 22.75 -11.45
CA PHE A 135 -2.53 21.43 -11.78
C PHE A 135 -3.57 20.36 -11.45
N ALA A 136 -4.77 20.51 -12.02
CA ALA A 136 -5.86 19.54 -11.87
C ALA A 136 -5.44 18.12 -12.29
N SER A 137 -4.52 17.98 -13.24
CA SER A 137 -3.98 16.68 -13.67
C SER A 137 -3.25 15.90 -12.57
N ILE A 138 -2.81 16.53 -11.48
CA ILE A 138 -2.08 15.86 -10.39
C ILE A 138 -3.04 14.99 -9.60
N THR A 139 -2.99 13.69 -9.89
CA THR A 139 -3.78 12.65 -9.23
C THR A 139 -3.00 11.95 -8.11
N ARG A 140 -1.67 12.13 -8.04
CA ARG A 140 -0.81 11.48 -7.06
C ARG A 140 0.18 12.46 -6.43
N LEU A 141 0.16 12.56 -5.11
CA LEU A 141 1.07 13.36 -4.32
C LEU A 141 1.90 12.44 -3.44
N HIS A 142 3.22 12.46 -3.62
CA HIS A 142 4.17 11.73 -2.78
C HIS A 142 4.99 12.73 -1.97
N LEU A 143 5.00 12.57 -0.65
CA LEU A 143 5.76 13.40 0.28
C LEU A 143 6.80 12.49 0.94
N HIS A 144 8.08 12.81 0.88
CA HIS A 144 9.13 12.02 1.53
C HIS A 144 10.01 12.88 2.42
N ASP A 145 10.14 12.53 3.68
CA ASP A 145 11.00 13.24 4.63
C ASP A 145 10.67 14.75 4.66
N VAL A 146 9.39 15.06 4.88
CA VAL A 146 8.86 16.44 4.83
C VAL A 146 8.40 16.87 6.22
N ALA A 147 8.89 18.02 6.67
CA ALA A 147 8.45 18.67 7.90
C ALA A 147 7.41 19.75 7.59
N PHE A 148 6.29 19.73 8.32
CA PHE A 148 5.29 20.79 8.31
C PHE A 148 5.24 21.51 9.65
N PRO A 149 4.99 22.84 9.65
CA PRO A 149 4.92 23.60 10.89
C PRO A 149 3.63 23.29 11.65
N THR A 150 2.54 22.97 10.95
CA THR A 150 1.23 22.66 11.52
C THR A 150 0.49 21.62 10.68
N VAL A 151 -0.49 20.94 11.28
CA VAL A 151 -1.38 20.02 10.57
C VAL A 151 -2.21 20.75 9.50
N ARG A 152 -2.56 22.01 9.75
CA ARG A 152 -3.24 22.87 8.77
C ARG A 152 -2.40 23.09 7.53
N ALA A 153 -1.10 23.29 7.70
CA ALA A 153 -0.17 23.47 6.61
C ALA A 153 -0.13 22.22 5.70
N PHE A 154 0.00 21.04 6.31
CA PHE A 154 -0.10 19.77 5.59
C PHE A 154 -1.40 19.66 4.77
N TRP A 155 -2.56 19.92 5.38
CA TRP A 155 -3.85 19.81 4.69
C TRP A 155 -4.05 20.84 3.59
N ARG A 156 -3.55 22.07 3.75
CA ARG A 156 -3.59 23.08 2.70
C ARG A 156 -2.87 22.64 1.45
N LEU A 157 -1.74 21.95 1.60
CA LEU A 157 -1.01 21.40 0.46
C LEU A 157 -1.83 20.28 -0.21
N VAL A 158 -2.36 19.33 0.57
CA VAL A 158 -3.18 18.23 0.02
C VAL A 158 -4.41 18.77 -0.72
N CYS A 159 -5.11 19.74 -0.13
CA CYS A 159 -6.30 20.37 -0.71
C CYS A 159 -5.98 21.34 -1.88
N ALA A 160 -4.70 21.63 -2.14
CA ALA A 160 -4.32 22.43 -3.30
C ALA A 160 -4.45 21.66 -4.62
N PHE A 161 -4.68 20.34 -4.57
CA PHE A 161 -4.83 19.48 -5.74
C PHE A 161 -6.26 18.89 -5.78
N PRO A 162 -7.17 19.45 -6.60
CA PRO A 162 -8.60 19.08 -6.55
C PRO A 162 -8.90 17.64 -6.99
N ASP A 163 -8.13 17.10 -7.94
CA ASP A 163 -8.33 15.75 -8.49
C ASP A 163 -7.34 14.74 -7.88
N LEU A 164 -6.83 15.03 -6.67
CA LEU A 164 -5.90 14.15 -6.00
C LEU A 164 -6.60 12.84 -5.60
N VAL A 165 -6.16 11.72 -6.17
CA VAL A 165 -6.69 10.37 -5.90
C VAL A 165 -5.87 9.62 -4.87
N THR A 166 -4.55 9.81 -4.89
CA THR A 166 -3.61 9.08 -4.03
C THR A 166 -2.67 10.02 -3.31
N LEU A 167 -2.65 9.93 -1.98
CA LEU A 167 -1.66 10.58 -1.12
C LEU A 167 -0.71 9.53 -0.56
N ARG A 168 0.59 9.69 -0.81
CA ARG A 168 1.63 8.89 -0.17
C ARG A 168 2.51 9.77 0.71
N ALA A 169 2.59 9.46 1.98
CA ALA A 169 3.30 10.23 2.98
C ALA A 169 4.37 9.36 3.63
N TYR A 170 5.64 9.64 3.34
CA TYR A 170 6.81 8.94 3.84
C TYR A 170 7.55 9.85 4.83
N ASP A 171 7.73 9.41 6.08
CA ASP A 171 8.49 10.14 7.11
C ASP A 171 8.07 11.61 7.26
N ILE A 172 6.78 11.85 7.48
CA ILE A 172 6.24 13.20 7.68
C ILE A 172 6.37 13.62 9.14
N GLU A 173 6.93 14.80 9.36
CA GLU A 173 6.99 15.44 10.67
C GLU A 173 6.04 16.63 10.73
N ILE A 174 5.34 16.80 11.85
CA ILE A 174 4.50 17.97 12.09
C ILE A 174 4.90 18.56 13.44
N ALA A 175 5.50 19.76 13.43
CA ALA A 175 6.07 20.38 14.63
C ALA A 175 4.98 20.73 15.66
N ASN A 176 3.90 21.39 15.22
CA ASN A 176 2.76 21.70 16.08
C ASN A 176 1.54 20.86 15.70
N THR A 177 1.19 19.94 16.59
CA THR A 177 0.08 18.99 16.43
C THR A 177 -1.17 19.42 17.16
N ALA A 178 -1.12 20.53 17.92
CA ALA A 178 -2.28 21.07 18.59
C ALA A 178 -3.28 21.57 17.53
N ILE A 179 -4.47 20.96 17.55
CA ILE A 179 -5.60 21.42 16.75
C ILE A 179 -6.57 22.13 17.69
N ASP A 180 -6.63 23.45 17.57
CA ASP A 180 -7.66 24.25 18.22
C ASP A 180 -8.95 24.27 17.37
N ALA A 181 -10.06 24.67 17.99
CA ALA A 181 -11.36 24.77 17.32
C ALA A 181 -11.31 25.68 16.07
N ARG A 182 -10.44 26.69 16.09
CA ARG A 182 -10.22 27.62 14.98
C ARG A 182 -9.55 26.92 13.78
N THR A 183 -8.57 26.07 14.04
CA THR A 183 -7.88 25.27 13.02
C THR A 183 -8.85 24.29 12.37
N LEU A 184 -9.72 23.64 13.14
CA LEU A 184 -10.77 22.78 12.58
C LEU A 184 -11.79 23.55 11.76
N ALA A 185 -12.24 24.71 12.25
CA ALA A 185 -13.12 25.57 11.48
C ALA A 185 -12.47 25.99 10.15
N ALA A 186 -11.17 26.25 10.14
CA ALA A 186 -10.44 26.55 8.91
C ALA A 186 -10.26 25.33 7.99
N LEU A 187 -10.09 24.11 8.53
CA LEU A 187 -10.03 22.88 7.75
C LEU A 187 -11.36 22.58 7.06
N ARG A 188 -12.51 22.92 7.69
CA ARG A 188 -13.83 22.83 7.07
C ARG A 188 -13.99 23.70 5.82
N LEU A 189 -13.24 24.79 5.72
CA LEU A 189 -13.27 25.71 4.58
C LEU A 189 -12.34 25.29 3.44
N LEU A 190 -11.45 24.31 3.68
CA LEU A 190 -10.65 23.75 2.60
C LEU A 190 -11.56 22.92 1.70
N SER A 191 -11.51 23.17 0.39
CA SER A 191 -12.16 22.29 -0.58
C SER A 191 -11.43 20.95 -0.54
N ALA A 192 -12.11 19.89 -0.10
CA ALA A 192 -11.55 18.54 -0.17
C ALA A 192 -11.21 18.22 -1.64
N PRO A 193 -10.11 17.50 -1.90
CA PRO A 193 -9.99 16.82 -3.18
C PRO A 193 -11.21 15.91 -3.34
N VAL A 194 -11.95 16.09 -4.42
CA VAL A 194 -13.23 15.40 -4.63
C VAL A 194 -13.02 13.92 -4.89
N GLU A 195 -11.78 13.47 -5.13
CA GLU A 195 -11.48 12.09 -5.53
C GLU A 195 -10.47 11.36 -4.63
N LEU A 196 -10.08 11.92 -3.47
CA LEU A 196 -9.06 11.30 -2.61
C LEU A 196 -9.56 9.98 -2.02
N GLY A 197 -9.17 8.88 -2.67
CA GLY A 197 -9.62 7.53 -2.33
C GLY A 197 -8.60 6.68 -1.59
N VAL A 198 -7.30 6.99 -1.73
CA VAL A 198 -6.20 6.16 -1.19
C VAL A 198 -5.19 7.02 -0.42
N ILE A 199 -4.89 6.60 0.80
CA ILE A 199 -3.83 7.19 1.64
C ILE A 199 -2.85 6.08 2.04
N GLU A 200 -1.57 6.25 1.69
CA GLU A 200 -0.49 5.35 2.10
C GLU A 200 0.50 6.13 2.96
N ILE A 201 0.65 5.71 4.22
CA ILE A 201 1.52 6.36 5.19
C ILE A 201 2.63 5.40 5.54
N VAL A 202 3.83 5.80 5.17
CA VAL A 202 5.04 5.01 5.30
C VAL A 202 5.98 5.76 6.21
N THR A 203 6.69 5.02 7.05
CA THR A 203 7.85 5.55 7.76
C THR A 203 9.01 4.66 7.33
N GLU A 204 9.99 5.21 6.62
CA GLU A 204 11.10 4.41 6.10
C GLU A 204 12.03 4.08 7.25
N GLN A 205 12.23 2.81 7.61
CA GLN A 205 13.16 2.45 8.68
C GLN A 205 14.59 2.97 8.42
N PRO A 206 15.26 3.45 9.48
CA PRO A 206 16.58 2.93 9.80
C PRO A 206 16.75 2.74 11.30
N GLY A 207 17.13 1.53 11.72
CA GLY A 207 17.96 1.23 12.90
C GLY A 207 17.44 1.52 14.30
N ASP A 208 16.74 2.63 14.54
CA ASP A 208 16.36 3.12 15.87
C ASP A 208 14.87 3.48 15.93
N PHE A 209 14.11 2.57 16.52
CA PHE A 209 12.67 2.69 16.76
C PHE A 209 12.32 3.78 17.80
N ALA A 210 13.28 4.24 18.60
CA ALA A 210 13.01 5.04 19.80
C ALA A 210 12.78 6.54 19.57
N ALA A 211 13.18 7.10 18.41
CA ALA A 211 13.19 8.56 18.20
C ALA A 211 12.15 9.08 17.20
N ARG A 212 11.30 8.22 16.63
CA ARG A 212 10.44 8.62 15.51
C ARG A 212 9.00 8.84 15.91
N THR A 213 8.55 10.05 15.60
CA THR A 213 7.29 10.59 16.06
C THR A 213 6.15 10.18 15.12
N ASP A 214 5.42 9.15 15.53
CA ASP A 214 3.97 8.95 15.44
C ASP A 214 3.21 9.45 14.20
N CYS A 215 2.85 8.51 13.31
CA CYS A 215 1.65 8.61 12.48
C CYS A 215 0.42 9.00 13.33
N ALA A 216 0.40 8.60 14.61
CA ALA A 216 -0.59 9.08 15.56
C ALA A 216 -0.65 10.58 15.68
N LYS A 217 0.43 11.35 15.61
CA LYS A 217 0.31 12.80 15.76
C LYS A 217 -0.39 13.46 14.59
N LEU A 218 -0.19 12.93 13.37
CA LEU A 218 -0.88 13.39 12.17
C LEU A 218 -2.39 13.11 12.23
N PHE A 219 -2.79 12.00 12.84
CA PHE A 219 -4.20 11.62 12.98
C PHE A 219 -4.86 12.03 14.28
N GLN A 220 -4.18 11.99 15.43
CA GLN A 220 -4.64 12.53 16.72
C GLN A 220 -4.97 14.00 16.63
N ALA A 221 -4.37 14.73 15.68
CA ALA A 221 -4.80 16.06 15.32
C ALA A 221 -6.23 16.09 14.77
N ILE A 222 -6.60 15.11 13.95
CA ILE A 222 -7.94 14.95 13.34
C ILE A 222 -8.96 14.42 14.37
N THR A 223 -8.50 13.62 15.34
CA THR A 223 -9.32 12.84 16.26
C THR A 223 -10.10 13.57 17.39
N PRO A 224 -9.68 14.68 18.03
CA PRO A 224 -10.22 15.04 19.34
C PRO A 224 -11.51 15.87 19.27
N GLN A 225 -11.87 16.37 18.08
CA GLN A 225 -12.98 17.30 17.90
C GLN A 225 -13.77 17.00 16.61
N ALA A 226 -13.88 15.73 16.22
CA ALA A 226 -14.90 15.29 15.26
C ALA A 226 -16.29 15.42 15.91
N VAL A 227 -16.75 16.66 16.03
CA VAL A 227 -18.12 17.03 16.37
C VAL A 227 -19.04 16.40 15.31
N PRO A 228 -20.28 15.97 15.65
CA PRO A 228 -21.27 15.38 14.72
C PRO A 228 -21.65 16.21 13.46
N PHE A 229 -20.96 17.32 13.16
CA PHE A 229 -21.31 18.28 12.12
C PHE A 229 -20.49 18.17 10.82
N LEU A 230 -19.53 17.24 10.69
CA LEU A 230 -18.85 17.00 9.42
C LEU A 230 -19.70 16.10 8.50
N LYS A 231 -20.88 16.57 8.07
CA LYS A 231 -21.71 15.90 7.04
C LYS A 231 -20.98 15.71 5.71
N THR A 232 -19.90 16.48 5.48
CA THR A 232 -19.01 16.39 4.33
C THR A 232 -17.57 16.40 4.82
N SER A 233 -17.16 15.33 5.52
CA SER A 233 -15.76 15.13 5.88
C SER A 233 -14.90 15.18 4.61
N LEU A 234 -13.74 15.86 4.66
CA LEU A 234 -12.72 15.84 3.60
C LEU A 234 -12.30 14.40 3.22
N TRP A 235 -12.65 13.46 4.10
CA TRP A 235 -12.30 12.05 4.05
C TRP A 235 -13.45 11.12 3.69
N SER A 236 -14.60 11.69 3.33
CA SER A 236 -15.80 10.92 3.04
C SER A 236 -15.64 9.94 1.88
N LEU A 237 -14.59 10.07 1.08
CA LEU A 237 -14.31 9.21 -0.08
C LEU A 237 -13.06 8.32 0.09
N VAL A 238 -12.32 8.48 1.19
CA VAL A 238 -11.15 7.65 1.47
C VAL A 238 -11.62 6.22 1.71
N SER A 239 -11.32 5.37 0.74
CA SER A 239 -11.73 3.98 0.73
C SER A 239 -10.60 3.01 1.10
N GLU A 240 -9.35 3.44 0.95
CA GLU A 240 -8.18 2.65 1.30
C GLU A 240 -7.20 3.43 2.17
N LEU A 241 -6.77 2.80 3.27
CA LEU A 241 -5.75 3.32 4.17
C LEU A 241 -4.67 2.25 4.37
N ASP A 242 -3.43 2.61 4.09
CA ASP A 242 -2.27 1.71 4.21
C ASP A 242 -1.23 2.32 5.15
N PHE A 243 -0.88 1.60 6.20
CA PHE A 243 0.12 1.98 7.19
C PHE A 243 1.33 1.08 7.08
N GLN A 244 2.52 1.67 7.01
CA GLN A 244 3.75 0.91 7.24
C GLN A 244 3.96 0.65 8.73
N HIS A 245 3.62 1.58 9.61
CA HIS A 245 3.72 1.42 11.07
C HIS A 245 2.54 2.16 11.72
N VAL A 246 1.98 1.58 12.78
CA VAL A 246 0.93 2.21 13.59
C VAL A 246 1.45 2.40 14.99
N THR A 247 1.66 3.66 15.37
CA THR A 247 1.87 4.02 16.78
C THR A 247 0.73 4.96 17.15
N CYS A 248 0.03 4.70 18.25
CA CYS A 248 -1.04 5.55 18.77
C CYS A 248 -1.01 5.61 20.29
N SER A 249 -1.56 6.68 20.87
CA SER A 249 -1.72 6.73 22.32
C SER A 249 -2.61 5.60 22.82
N THR A 250 -3.77 5.41 22.20
CA THR A 250 -4.73 4.36 22.58
C THR A 250 -5.39 3.73 21.36
N ALA A 251 -5.91 2.50 21.52
CA ALA A 251 -6.76 1.87 20.50
C ALA A 251 -8.03 2.69 20.23
N ALA A 252 -8.58 3.37 21.24
CA ALA A 252 -9.73 4.27 21.08
C ALA A 252 -9.42 5.47 20.17
N ALA A 253 -8.21 6.05 20.26
CA ALA A 253 -7.78 7.10 19.35
C ALA A 253 -7.70 6.61 17.90
N PHE A 254 -7.20 5.38 17.69
CA PHE A 254 -7.18 4.73 16.39
C PHE A 254 -8.60 4.41 15.87
N ALA A 255 -9.50 3.94 16.74
CA ALA A 255 -10.89 3.68 16.37
C ALA A 255 -11.62 4.95 15.90
N ARG A 256 -11.41 6.08 16.61
CA ARG A 256 -11.94 7.39 16.22
C ARG A 256 -11.41 7.85 14.86
N LEU A 257 -10.15 7.53 14.53
CA LEU A 257 -9.61 7.76 13.19
C LEU A 257 -10.40 6.96 12.15
N LEU A 258 -10.60 5.66 12.36
CA LEU A 258 -11.37 4.84 11.41
C LEU A 258 -12.80 5.36 11.23
N CYS A 259 -13.43 5.84 12.30
CA CYS A 259 -14.77 6.43 12.25
C CYS A 259 -14.83 7.77 11.50
N ALA A 260 -13.71 8.50 11.41
CA ALA A 260 -13.62 9.72 10.61
C ALA A 260 -13.59 9.45 9.09
N LEU A 261 -13.44 8.18 8.70
CA LEU A 261 -13.32 7.71 7.32
C LEU A 261 -14.55 6.82 6.96
N PRO A 262 -15.74 7.40 6.74
CA PRO A 262 -16.97 6.62 6.61
C PRO A 262 -17.03 5.74 5.35
N ALA A 263 -16.21 6.02 4.33
CA ALA A 263 -16.11 5.20 3.12
C ALA A 263 -14.96 4.17 3.17
N LEU A 264 -14.24 4.05 4.29
CA LEU A 264 -13.08 3.18 4.40
C LEU A 264 -13.48 1.72 4.22
N LYS A 265 -13.08 1.12 3.10
CA LYS A 265 -13.34 -0.29 2.79
C LYS A 265 -12.14 -1.18 3.07
N LYS A 266 -10.93 -0.65 2.96
CA LYS A 266 -9.69 -1.41 3.09
C LYS A 266 -8.71 -0.74 4.04
N LEU A 267 -8.22 -1.52 4.99
CA LEU A 267 -7.17 -1.15 5.92
C LEU A 267 -6.00 -2.11 5.76
N SER A 268 -4.81 -1.57 5.59
CA SER A 268 -3.57 -2.33 5.54
C SER A 268 -2.61 -1.82 6.62
N ILE A 269 -2.01 -2.73 7.39
CA ILE A 269 -0.99 -2.42 8.40
C ILE A 269 0.18 -3.37 8.14
N ARG A 270 1.23 -2.88 7.49
CA ARG A 270 2.34 -3.71 7.01
C ARG A 270 3.38 -4.01 8.09
N GLY A 271 3.61 -3.07 8.99
CA GLY A 271 4.58 -3.17 10.10
C GLY A 271 3.96 -3.07 11.48
N PRO A 272 4.76 -2.87 12.54
CA PRO A 272 4.29 -3.00 13.92
C PRO A 272 3.17 -2.03 14.27
N CYS A 273 2.32 -2.50 15.17
CA CYS A 273 1.25 -1.77 15.81
C CYS A 273 1.50 -1.66 17.31
N THR A 274 1.55 -0.43 17.82
CA THR A 274 1.82 -0.11 19.22
C THR A 274 0.81 0.92 19.73
N PHE A 275 0.13 0.58 20.84
CA PHE A 275 -0.70 1.50 21.61
C PHE A 275 -0.03 1.78 22.96
N LEU A 276 0.37 3.03 23.19
CA LEU A 276 1.16 3.43 24.37
C LEU A 276 0.39 3.26 25.69
N GLU A 277 -0.93 3.45 25.64
CA GLU A 277 -1.84 3.38 26.76
C GLU A 277 -2.97 2.40 26.46
N GLN A 278 -3.27 1.55 27.44
CA GLN A 278 -4.43 0.69 27.41
C GLN A 278 -5.64 1.49 27.88
N SER A 279 -6.41 2.03 26.94
CA SER A 279 -7.72 2.60 27.26
C SER A 279 -8.77 1.50 27.23
N THR A 280 -9.54 1.38 28.30
CA THR A 280 -10.72 0.49 28.38
C THR A 280 -11.95 1.10 27.70
N ASP A 281 -11.96 2.41 27.48
CA ASP A 281 -13.09 3.14 26.90
C ASP A 281 -13.05 3.02 25.39
N VAL A 282 -13.63 1.93 24.88
CA VAL A 282 -13.91 1.83 23.45
C VAL A 282 -15.20 2.60 23.18
N PRO A 283 -15.17 3.68 22.38
CA PRO A 283 -16.37 4.45 22.10
C PRO A 283 -17.39 3.59 21.33
N ASP A 284 -18.68 3.94 21.42
CA ASP A 284 -19.71 3.33 20.56
C ASP A 284 -19.41 3.75 19.10
N MET A 285 -18.74 2.87 18.36
CA MET A 285 -18.20 3.15 17.05
C MET A 285 -18.92 2.35 15.98
N THR A 286 -19.28 3.04 14.90
CA THR A 286 -19.82 2.44 13.69
C THR A 286 -18.91 2.78 12.53
N PHE A 287 -18.01 1.87 12.19
CA PHE A 287 -17.32 1.86 10.91
C PHE A 287 -17.52 0.50 10.27
N ARG A 288 -17.46 0.44 8.95
CA ARG A 288 -17.60 -0.81 8.19
C ARG A 288 -16.35 -1.00 7.37
N LEU A 289 -15.59 -2.03 7.70
CA LEU A 289 -14.38 -2.40 6.98
C LEU A 289 -14.65 -3.68 6.20
N ASP A 290 -14.46 -3.66 4.88
CA ASP A 290 -14.64 -4.84 4.04
C ASP A 290 -13.36 -5.70 4.00
N ARG A 291 -12.18 -5.08 4.06
CA ARG A 291 -10.89 -5.75 3.94
C ARG A 291 -9.86 -5.30 4.97
N LEU A 292 -9.20 -6.27 5.59
CA LEU A 292 -8.07 -6.07 6.50
C LEU A 292 -6.85 -6.85 6.01
N ASP A 293 -5.71 -6.17 5.86
CA ASP A 293 -4.43 -6.78 5.50
C ASP A 293 -3.37 -6.45 6.55
N LEU A 294 -2.95 -7.45 7.32
CA LEU A 294 -1.94 -7.33 8.36
C LEU A 294 -0.65 -7.99 7.85
N GLY A 295 0.41 -7.20 7.73
CA GLY A 295 1.66 -7.60 7.09
C GLY A 295 2.58 -8.46 7.95
N LYS A 296 3.72 -8.83 7.36
CA LYS A 296 4.72 -9.69 8.00
C LYS A 296 5.28 -9.05 9.27
N ASP A 297 5.65 -7.78 9.17
CA ASP A 297 6.30 -7.07 10.25
C ASP A 297 5.29 -6.70 11.35
N PHE A 298 4.01 -6.53 11.01
CA PHE A 298 2.92 -6.47 12.00
C PHE A 298 2.94 -7.70 12.91
N SER A 299 2.92 -8.90 12.34
CA SER A 299 2.85 -10.13 13.15
C SER A 299 4.14 -10.42 13.93
N LEU A 300 5.30 -10.00 13.40
CA LEU A 300 6.60 -10.23 14.05
C LEU A 300 6.92 -9.23 15.16
N GLN A 301 6.54 -7.96 14.99
CA GLN A 301 7.07 -6.86 15.78
C GLN A 301 6.01 -6.12 16.61
N SER A 302 4.71 -6.36 16.38
CA SER A 302 3.67 -5.71 17.19
C SER A 302 3.61 -6.30 18.60
N GLU A 303 3.33 -5.45 19.57
CA GLU A 303 3.09 -5.88 20.95
C GLU A 303 1.77 -6.63 21.04
N SER A 304 1.74 -7.76 21.75
CA SER A 304 0.55 -8.61 21.82
C SER A 304 -0.68 -7.90 22.38
N GLN A 305 -0.49 -7.03 23.38
CA GLN A 305 -1.56 -6.20 23.95
C GLN A 305 -2.12 -5.21 22.93
N SER A 306 -1.24 -4.65 22.09
CA SER A 306 -1.62 -3.73 21.03
C SER A 306 -2.39 -4.45 19.91
N VAL A 307 -1.96 -5.64 19.53
CA VAL A 307 -2.71 -6.51 18.60
C VAL A 307 -4.07 -6.88 19.20
N ASP A 308 -4.13 -7.33 20.45
CA ASP A 308 -5.38 -7.68 21.10
C ASP A 308 -6.35 -6.50 21.18
N ALA A 309 -5.86 -5.30 21.48
CA ALA A 309 -6.67 -4.09 21.50
C ALA A 309 -7.17 -3.72 20.09
N LEU A 310 -6.31 -3.83 19.06
CA LEU A 310 -6.70 -3.60 17.66
C LEU A 310 -7.78 -4.59 17.22
N ILE A 311 -7.59 -5.88 17.49
CA ILE A 311 -8.60 -6.91 17.21
C ILE A 311 -9.88 -6.67 18.02
N GLY A 312 -9.74 -6.18 19.24
CA GLY A 312 -10.87 -5.73 20.07
C GLY A 312 -11.77 -4.74 19.34
N LEU A 313 -11.20 -3.80 18.58
CA LEU A 313 -11.97 -2.83 17.78
C LEU A 313 -12.81 -3.51 16.70
N PHE A 314 -12.26 -4.50 16.01
CA PHE A 314 -12.95 -5.20 14.90
C PHE A 314 -13.88 -6.33 15.36
N THR A 315 -13.84 -6.69 16.65
CA THR A 315 -14.69 -7.76 17.21
C THR A 315 -15.86 -7.21 18.01
N GLN A 316 -16.01 -5.89 18.08
CA GLN A 316 -17.17 -5.30 18.73
C GLN A 316 -18.43 -5.52 17.89
N PRO A 317 -19.59 -5.85 18.52
CA PRO A 317 -20.83 -6.17 17.81
C PRO A 317 -21.30 -5.10 16.79
N ARG A 318 -20.89 -3.85 16.98
CA ARG A 318 -21.26 -2.70 16.13
C ARG A 318 -20.17 -2.21 15.19
N ALA A 319 -18.90 -2.54 15.44
CA ALA A 319 -17.75 -1.99 14.72
C ALA A 319 -17.04 -3.00 13.79
N GLY A 320 -17.50 -4.25 13.75
CA GLY A 320 -16.86 -5.35 12.99
C GLY A 320 -17.71 -5.98 11.89
N GLY A 321 -18.97 -5.58 11.76
CA GLY A 321 -19.90 -6.18 10.80
C GLY A 321 -19.45 -5.93 9.37
N GLY A 322 -19.03 -6.97 8.65
CA GLY A 322 -18.79 -6.91 7.21
C GLY A 322 -17.35 -7.14 6.74
N LEU A 323 -16.44 -7.62 7.59
CA LEU A 323 -15.12 -8.06 7.15
C LEU A 323 -15.25 -9.25 6.18
N ARG A 324 -15.08 -8.95 4.88
CA ARG A 324 -15.16 -9.90 3.77
C ARG A 324 -13.83 -10.54 3.46
N ASP A 325 -12.75 -9.78 3.60
CA ASP A 325 -11.41 -10.24 3.25
C ASP A 325 -10.43 -9.99 4.40
N ILE A 326 -9.76 -11.06 4.85
CA ILE A 326 -8.70 -10.97 5.84
C ILE A 326 -7.43 -11.56 5.25
N SER A 327 -6.32 -10.84 5.30
CA SER A 327 -4.98 -11.31 4.95
C SER A 327 -4.06 -11.09 6.14
N VAL A 328 -3.45 -12.17 6.63
CA VAL A 328 -2.62 -12.14 7.85
C VAL A 328 -1.38 -13.01 7.71
N TRP A 329 -0.35 -12.67 8.47
CA TRP A 329 0.81 -13.54 8.68
C TRP A 329 0.70 -14.21 10.05
N LEU A 330 0.84 -15.52 10.07
CA LEU A 330 0.80 -16.34 11.28
C LEU A 330 2.18 -16.88 11.58
N SER A 331 2.40 -17.28 12.83
CA SER A 331 3.57 -18.06 13.22
C SER A 331 3.78 -19.26 12.27
N PRO A 332 5.03 -19.72 12.11
CA PRO A 332 5.35 -20.85 11.26
C PRO A 332 4.37 -22.01 11.44
N TYR A 333 4.06 -22.69 10.35
CA TYR A 333 3.15 -23.83 10.29
C TYR A 333 1.68 -23.53 10.54
N LEU A 334 1.22 -22.27 10.57
CA LEU A 334 -0.21 -21.94 10.83
C LEU A 334 -0.72 -22.45 12.19
N ARG A 335 0.20 -22.72 13.13
CA ARG A 335 -0.17 -23.03 14.52
C ARG A 335 -0.45 -21.74 15.26
N VAL A 336 -1.40 -21.81 16.18
CA VAL A 336 -1.66 -20.73 17.13
C VAL A 336 -0.61 -20.81 18.24
N MET A 337 0.58 -20.24 17.98
CA MET A 337 1.71 -20.33 18.91
C MET A 337 1.87 -19.09 19.77
N THR A 338 1.44 -17.94 19.27
CA THR A 338 1.61 -16.65 19.93
C THR A 338 0.28 -16.06 20.35
N SER A 339 0.31 -15.12 21.29
CA SER A 339 -0.84 -14.27 21.62
C SER A 339 -1.37 -13.52 20.39
N THR A 340 -0.49 -13.07 19.49
CA THR A 340 -0.86 -12.51 18.19
C THR A 340 -1.69 -13.50 17.36
N ASP A 341 -1.26 -14.76 17.22
CA ASP A 341 -2.05 -15.78 16.50
C ASP A 341 -3.41 -16.03 17.15
N VAL A 342 -3.47 -16.03 18.49
CA VAL A 342 -4.73 -16.18 19.23
C VAL A 342 -5.68 -15.02 18.91
N ALA A 343 -5.18 -13.78 18.89
CA ALA A 343 -5.93 -12.60 18.52
C ALA A 343 -6.46 -12.70 17.08
N LEU A 344 -5.60 -13.05 16.12
CA LEU A 344 -5.97 -13.19 14.71
C LEU A 344 -6.99 -14.32 14.49
N ASN A 345 -6.87 -15.43 15.22
CA ASN A 345 -7.85 -16.52 15.19
C ASN A 345 -9.21 -16.07 15.75
N ARG A 346 -9.22 -15.24 16.82
CA ARG A 346 -10.46 -14.63 17.34
C ARG A 346 -11.10 -13.71 16.30
N LEU A 347 -10.32 -12.91 15.59
CA LEU A 347 -10.82 -12.05 14.51
C LEU A 347 -11.51 -12.88 13.41
N VAL A 348 -10.83 -13.92 12.90
CA VAL A 348 -11.36 -14.76 11.82
C VAL A 348 -12.63 -15.49 12.26
N LYS A 349 -12.66 -16.03 13.48
CA LYS A 349 -13.88 -16.61 14.06
C LYS A 349 -15.02 -15.60 14.18
N HIS A 350 -14.72 -14.39 14.61
CA HIS A 350 -15.72 -13.33 14.76
C HIS A 350 -16.31 -12.89 13.41
N ALA A 351 -15.48 -12.78 12.37
CA ALA A 351 -15.94 -12.47 11.02
C ALA A 351 -16.98 -13.50 10.53
N GLY A 352 -16.86 -14.76 10.97
CA GLY A 352 -17.86 -15.80 10.78
C GLY A 352 -18.32 -15.91 9.33
N ARG A 353 -19.63 -15.84 9.10
CA ARG A 353 -20.26 -15.87 7.77
C ARG A 353 -19.95 -14.67 6.87
N SER A 354 -19.53 -13.54 7.42
CA SER A 354 -19.23 -12.37 6.57
C SER A 354 -17.94 -12.54 5.77
N LEU A 355 -17.05 -13.46 6.17
CA LEU A 355 -15.75 -13.66 5.57
C LEU A 355 -15.85 -14.49 4.28
N SER A 356 -15.65 -13.83 3.13
CA SER A 356 -15.62 -14.46 1.80
C SER A 356 -14.22 -14.83 1.33
N GLY A 357 -13.18 -14.17 1.84
CA GLY A 357 -11.79 -14.38 1.46
C GLY A 357 -10.84 -14.39 2.64
N LEU A 358 -9.97 -15.40 2.71
CA LEU A 358 -8.97 -15.53 3.76
C LEU A 358 -7.60 -15.83 3.16
N GLY A 359 -6.61 -14.99 3.43
CA GLY A 359 -5.20 -15.19 3.10
C GLY A 359 -4.37 -15.43 4.35
N LEU A 360 -3.81 -16.63 4.48
CA LEU A 360 -2.92 -17.00 5.58
C LEU A 360 -1.50 -17.15 5.07
N ARG A 361 -0.56 -16.44 5.66
CA ARG A 361 0.86 -16.52 5.29
C ARG A 361 1.67 -17.03 6.46
N ALA A 362 2.64 -17.88 6.19
CA ALA A 362 3.58 -18.33 7.22
C ALA A 362 4.72 -17.31 7.37
N LEU A 363 5.00 -16.91 8.60
CA LEU A 363 6.20 -16.13 8.93
C LEU A 363 7.47 -16.98 8.70
N PRO A 364 8.53 -16.41 8.10
CA PRO A 364 9.82 -17.08 8.01
C PRO A 364 10.39 -17.38 9.40
N GLU A 365 10.83 -18.62 9.63
CA GLU A 365 11.40 -19.02 10.93
C GLU A 365 12.59 -18.16 11.38
N ASP A 366 13.41 -17.70 10.45
CA ASP A 366 14.61 -16.91 10.74
C ASP A 366 14.26 -15.57 11.40
N GLY A 367 13.09 -15.01 11.05
CA GLY A 367 12.56 -13.80 11.70
C GLY A 367 11.96 -14.10 13.08
N PHE A 368 11.36 -15.28 13.27
CA PHE A 368 10.66 -15.61 14.50
C PHE A 368 11.59 -15.72 15.72
N ARG A 369 12.76 -16.35 15.55
CA ARG A 369 13.71 -16.60 16.67
C ARG A 369 14.30 -15.34 17.29
N LEU A 370 14.36 -14.24 16.55
CA LEU A 370 14.96 -12.99 17.02
C LEU A 370 14.03 -12.22 17.97
N TYR A 371 12.71 -12.36 17.80
CA TYR A 371 11.71 -11.60 18.57
C TYR A 371 11.06 -12.43 19.69
N SER A 372 11.18 -13.77 19.66
CA SER A 372 10.43 -14.67 20.54
C SER A 372 10.94 -14.80 21.99
N LYS A 373 11.97 -14.05 22.43
CA LYS A 373 12.46 -14.21 23.82
C LYS A 373 11.43 -13.80 24.88
N ALA A 374 10.44 -12.96 24.52
CA ALA A 374 9.38 -12.52 25.44
C ALA A 374 7.99 -13.12 25.15
N SER A 375 7.78 -13.76 23.99
CA SER A 375 6.43 -14.07 23.45
C SER A 375 5.99 -15.54 23.55
N ILE A 376 6.81 -16.44 24.10
CA ILE A 376 6.54 -17.89 24.15
C ILE A 376 5.52 -18.28 25.25
N LEU A 377 5.03 -17.34 26.06
CA LEU A 377 4.13 -17.62 27.19
C LEU A 377 2.63 -17.52 26.82
N ALA A 378 2.20 -18.03 25.68
CA ALA A 378 0.83 -18.50 25.63
C ALA A 378 0.77 -19.74 26.53
N ALA A 379 -0.01 -19.67 27.63
CA ALA A 379 -0.37 -20.86 28.42
C ALA A 379 -0.71 -22.01 27.46
N PRO A 380 -0.42 -23.28 27.81
CA PRO A 380 -0.61 -24.43 26.91
C PRO A 380 -2.08 -24.56 26.50
N ASN A 381 -2.46 -23.78 25.49
CA ASN A 381 -3.81 -23.64 25.01
C ASN A 381 -4.11 -24.91 24.23
N THR A 382 -5.28 -25.46 24.48
CA THR A 382 -5.84 -26.66 23.85
C THR A 382 -6.03 -26.52 22.33
N VAL A 383 -5.91 -25.31 21.77
CA VAL A 383 -6.12 -25.02 20.36
C VAL A 383 -4.79 -25.10 19.60
N ARG A 384 -4.53 -26.26 18.97
CA ARG A 384 -3.29 -26.52 18.22
C ARG A 384 -3.27 -25.90 16.82
N SER A 385 -4.42 -25.62 16.23
CA SER A 385 -4.57 -25.17 14.84
C SER A 385 -5.42 -23.91 14.69
N PHE A 386 -5.12 -23.13 13.64
CA PHE A 386 -5.94 -21.99 13.23
C PHE A 386 -7.32 -22.50 12.79
N ASN A 387 -8.40 -21.94 13.36
CA ASN A 387 -9.73 -22.51 13.21
C ASN A 387 -10.61 -21.60 12.36
N ILE A 388 -10.99 -22.12 11.19
CA ILE A 388 -11.83 -21.45 10.19
C ILE A 388 -13.22 -22.09 10.05
N ALA A 389 -13.61 -22.96 10.99
CA ALA A 389 -14.88 -23.70 10.94
C ALA A 389 -16.13 -22.80 11.08
N ALA A 390 -15.98 -21.59 11.62
CA ALA A 390 -17.06 -20.61 11.72
C ALA A 390 -17.32 -19.86 10.38
N ASN A 391 -16.42 -19.98 9.40
CA ASN A 391 -16.46 -19.22 8.17
C ASN A 391 -17.16 -20.01 7.05
N THR A 392 -18.46 -20.26 7.22
CA THR A 392 -19.22 -21.15 6.31
C THR A 392 -19.35 -20.61 4.89
N ASP A 393 -19.18 -19.31 4.68
CA ASP A 393 -19.40 -18.64 3.38
C ASP A 393 -18.07 -18.27 2.70
N LEU A 394 -16.96 -18.85 3.18
CA LEU A 394 -15.63 -18.62 2.64
C LEU A 394 -15.55 -19.14 1.19
N SER A 395 -15.25 -18.26 0.25
CA SER A 395 -15.17 -18.55 -1.19
C SER A 395 -13.73 -18.65 -1.71
N PHE A 396 -12.82 -17.93 -1.06
CA PHE A 396 -11.40 -17.88 -1.39
C PHE A 396 -10.54 -18.21 -0.18
N LEU A 397 -9.59 -19.14 -0.36
CA LEU A 397 -8.58 -19.49 0.64
C LEU A 397 -7.17 -19.41 0.03
N GLY A 398 -6.35 -18.50 0.55
CA GLY A 398 -4.93 -18.40 0.26
C GLY A 398 -4.10 -18.92 1.43
N CYS A 399 -3.09 -19.74 1.18
CA CYS A 399 -2.17 -20.25 2.20
C CYS A 399 -0.72 -20.20 1.71
N SER A 400 0.24 -19.92 2.60
CA SER A 400 1.67 -20.07 2.31
C SER A 400 2.28 -21.15 3.20
N ILE A 401 3.14 -21.99 2.62
CA ILE A 401 3.82 -23.12 3.26
C ILE A 401 5.32 -22.92 3.14
N GLU A 402 6.03 -23.13 4.24
CA GLU A 402 7.49 -23.19 4.30
C GLU A 402 7.89 -24.59 4.82
N PHE A 403 8.88 -25.21 4.19
CA PHE A 403 9.36 -26.54 4.56
C PHE A 403 10.52 -26.45 5.56
N LYS A 404 10.45 -27.19 6.67
CA LYS A 404 11.60 -27.32 7.58
C LYS A 404 11.62 -28.60 8.41
N SER A 405 10.46 -29.07 8.89
CA SER A 405 10.34 -30.31 9.68
C SER A 405 10.29 -31.56 8.80
N ASP A 406 10.85 -32.66 9.31
CA ASP A 406 10.87 -33.98 8.66
C ASP A 406 9.49 -34.63 8.52
N LYS A 407 8.46 -34.08 9.18
CA LYS A 407 7.10 -34.66 9.17
C LYS A 407 6.06 -33.68 8.63
N PHE A 408 5.81 -33.76 7.32
CA PHE A 408 4.71 -33.02 6.68
C PHE A 408 3.31 -33.58 7.07
N GLN A 409 3.22 -34.83 7.53
CA GLN A 409 1.95 -35.45 7.97
C GLN A 409 1.30 -34.74 9.17
N ASP A 410 2.09 -34.02 9.99
CA ASP A 410 1.60 -33.20 11.11
C ASP A 410 1.42 -31.72 10.71
N SER A 411 1.26 -31.45 9.41
CA SER A 411 1.10 -30.11 8.87
C SER A 411 -0.23 -29.51 9.32
N PRO A 412 -0.22 -28.41 10.07
CA PRO A 412 -1.44 -27.76 10.53
C PRO A 412 -2.24 -27.15 9.38
N LEU A 413 -1.64 -26.99 8.19
CA LEU A 413 -2.40 -26.71 6.98
C LEU A 413 -3.37 -27.84 6.66
N LEU A 414 -2.93 -29.10 6.71
CA LEU A 414 -3.81 -30.23 6.43
C LEU A 414 -4.88 -30.35 7.50
N GLU A 415 -4.52 -30.17 8.78
CA GLU A 415 -5.50 -30.13 9.87
C GLU A 415 -6.54 -29.02 9.63
N MET A 416 -6.11 -27.81 9.26
CA MET A 416 -7.00 -26.70 8.95
C MET A 416 -7.88 -27.00 7.73
N LEU A 417 -7.31 -27.51 6.63
CA LEU A 417 -8.05 -27.93 5.45
C LEU A 417 -9.04 -29.04 5.77
N HIS A 418 -8.70 -29.91 6.74
CA HIS A 418 -9.58 -30.97 7.18
C HIS A 418 -10.79 -30.48 7.96
N ASN A 419 -10.62 -29.36 8.67
CA ASN A 419 -11.62 -28.72 9.53
C ASN A 419 -12.46 -27.66 8.80
N ILE A 420 -12.28 -27.47 7.49
CA ILE A 420 -13.11 -26.57 6.70
C ILE A 420 -14.53 -27.13 6.61
N THR A 421 -15.49 -26.28 6.99
CA THR A 421 -16.92 -26.53 6.92
C THR A 421 -17.60 -25.78 5.77
N SER A 422 -16.90 -24.82 5.14
CA SER A 422 -17.43 -24.08 3.99
C SER A 422 -17.55 -24.99 2.77
N GLU A 423 -18.76 -25.07 2.22
CA GLU A 423 -19.03 -25.71 0.93
C GLU A 423 -18.84 -24.74 -0.25
N TRP A 424 -18.60 -23.45 0.03
CA TRP A 424 -18.57 -22.38 -0.98
C TRP A 424 -17.17 -22.05 -1.50
N ILE A 425 -16.14 -22.78 -1.06
CA ILE A 425 -14.78 -22.54 -1.52
C ILE A 425 -14.68 -22.87 -3.01
N THR A 426 -14.55 -21.82 -3.81
CA THR A 426 -14.40 -21.92 -5.27
C THR A 426 -12.95 -21.74 -5.69
N HIS A 427 -12.13 -21.09 -4.87
CA HIS A 427 -10.76 -20.74 -5.18
C HIS A 427 -9.81 -21.06 -4.03
N VAL A 428 -8.77 -21.81 -4.33
CA VAL A 428 -7.65 -22.07 -3.41
C VAL A 428 -6.36 -21.59 -4.05
N SER A 429 -5.53 -20.89 -3.27
CA SER A 429 -4.19 -20.47 -3.66
C SER A 429 -3.19 -20.96 -2.64
N VAL A 430 -2.18 -21.73 -3.07
CA VAL A 430 -1.13 -22.25 -2.19
C VAL A 430 0.21 -21.76 -2.68
N THR A 431 0.94 -21.05 -1.82
CA THR A 431 2.31 -20.62 -2.06
C THR A 431 3.26 -21.58 -1.36
N PHE A 432 4.18 -22.18 -2.11
CA PHE A 432 5.26 -23.00 -1.58
C PHE A 432 6.56 -22.23 -1.62
N GLN A 433 7.21 -22.09 -0.47
CA GLN A 433 8.56 -21.53 -0.36
C GLN A 433 9.56 -22.69 -0.30
N VAL A 434 10.28 -22.89 -1.40
CA VAL A 434 11.34 -23.91 -1.51
C VAL A 434 12.67 -23.17 -1.57
N LYS A 435 13.46 -23.25 -0.49
CA LYS A 435 14.70 -22.49 -0.37
C LYS A 435 15.90 -23.27 -0.92
N ASN A 436 15.87 -24.59 -0.86
CA ASN A 436 16.98 -25.45 -1.28
C ASN A 436 16.50 -26.80 -1.82
N ALA A 437 17.43 -27.57 -2.40
CA ALA A 437 17.13 -28.89 -2.98
C ALA A 437 16.64 -29.92 -1.94
N ALA A 438 16.98 -29.76 -0.66
CA ALA A 438 16.52 -30.66 0.41
C ALA A 438 15.02 -30.48 0.73
N ASP A 439 14.42 -29.37 0.30
CA ASP A 439 12.97 -29.14 0.43
C ASP A 439 12.16 -29.88 -0.65
N LEU A 440 12.79 -30.28 -1.77
CA LEU A 440 12.08 -30.91 -2.90
C LEU A 440 11.35 -32.21 -2.52
N PRO A 441 11.96 -33.19 -1.82
CA PRO A 441 11.24 -34.39 -1.39
C PRO A 441 10.00 -34.07 -0.54
N ARG A 442 10.11 -33.07 0.35
CA ARG A 442 9.01 -32.62 1.22
C ARG A 442 7.92 -31.92 0.41
N PHE A 443 8.31 -31.13 -0.58
CA PHE A 443 7.39 -30.51 -1.53
C PHE A 443 6.56 -31.55 -2.28
N TRP A 444 7.16 -32.63 -2.79
CA TRP A 444 6.42 -33.68 -3.49
C TRP A 444 5.43 -34.43 -2.59
N ILE A 445 5.83 -34.73 -1.35
CA ILE A 445 4.93 -35.32 -0.34
C ILE A 445 3.76 -34.37 -0.05
N ALA A 446 4.05 -33.07 0.08
CA ALA A 446 3.05 -32.05 0.37
C ALA A 446 2.02 -31.88 -0.74
N LEU A 447 2.45 -31.92 -2.00
CA LEU A 447 1.53 -31.89 -3.13
C LEU A 447 0.59 -33.09 -3.10
N SER A 448 1.10 -34.30 -2.88
CA SER A 448 0.27 -35.51 -2.85
C SER A 448 -0.80 -35.46 -1.75
N GLN A 449 -0.45 -34.91 -0.58
CA GLN A 449 -1.40 -34.73 0.52
C GLN A 449 -2.39 -33.59 0.26
N LEU A 450 -1.95 -32.52 -0.41
CA LEU A 450 -2.81 -31.43 -0.85
C LEU A 450 -3.85 -31.91 -1.88
N ASP A 451 -3.46 -32.77 -2.83
CA ASP A 451 -4.39 -33.39 -3.81
C ASP A 451 -5.50 -34.15 -3.08
N LEU A 452 -5.13 -34.95 -2.08
CA LEU A 452 -6.07 -35.71 -1.27
C LEU A 452 -7.01 -34.79 -0.49
N ALA A 453 -6.48 -33.76 0.17
CA ALA A 453 -7.25 -32.84 1.00
C ALA A 453 -8.25 -32.02 0.16
N LEU A 454 -7.81 -31.45 -0.96
CA LEU A 454 -8.64 -30.63 -1.85
C LEU A 454 -9.59 -31.44 -2.76
N SER A 455 -9.48 -32.78 -2.75
CA SER A 455 -10.41 -33.68 -3.44
C SER A 455 -11.57 -34.18 -2.56
N ARG A 456 -11.65 -33.74 -1.30
CA ARG A 456 -12.75 -34.09 -0.39
C ARG A 456 -14.06 -33.40 -0.78
N ASN A 457 -15.17 -33.90 -0.26
CA ASN A 457 -16.52 -33.37 -0.54
C ASN A 457 -16.70 -31.89 -0.19
N ALA A 458 -15.97 -31.38 0.81
CA ALA A 458 -15.96 -29.96 1.17
C ALA A 458 -15.49 -29.03 0.02
N PHE A 459 -14.79 -29.57 -0.99
CA PHE A 459 -14.24 -28.85 -2.14
C PHE A 459 -14.90 -29.27 -3.46
N THR A 460 -16.13 -29.75 -3.42
CA THR A 460 -16.93 -30.06 -4.62
C THR A 460 -17.11 -28.85 -5.52
N ASN A 461 -17.32 -27.67 -4.93
CA ASN A 461 -17.45 -26.39 -5.65
C ASN A 461 -16.11 -25.74 -6.06
N LEU A 462 -14.98 -26.37 -5.77
CA LEU A 462 -13.66 -25.84 -6.12
C LEU A 462 -13.48 -25.78 -7.64
N ARG A 463 -13.34 -24.56 -8.18
CA ARG A 463 -13.17 -24.28 -9.61
C ARG A 463 -11.74 -23.96 -10.00
N ARG A 464 -10.92 -23.55 -9.03
CA ARG A 464 -9.57 -23.11 -9.31
C ARG A 464 -8.63 -23.35 -8.14
N VAL A 465 -7.52 -24.03 -8.42
CA VAL A 465 -6.37 -24.19 -7.54
C VAL A 465 -5.18 -23.53 -8.19
N ARG A 466 -4.63 -22.50 -7.55
CA ARG A 466 -3.39 -21.86 -8.00
C ARG A 466 -2.24 -22.27 -7.11
N LEU A 467 -1.15 -22.70 -7.72
CA LEU A 467 0.10 -22.95 -7.02
C LEU A 467 1.11 -21.89 -7.41
N TYR A 468 1.69 -21.27 -6.39
CA TYR A 468 2.80 -20.35 -6.54
C TYR A 468 4.05 -21.00 -5.98
N LEU A 469 5.06 -21.18 -6.81
CA LEU A 469 6.34 -21.74 -6.39
C LEU A 469 7.35 -20.60 -6.28
N CYS A 470 7.89 -20.42 -5.07
CA CYS A 470 8.97 -19.48 -4.81
C CYS A 470 10.28 -20.24 -4.63
N GLY A 471 11.33 -19.83 -5.34
CA GLY A 471 12.67 -20.44 -5.27
C GLY A 471 12.91 -21.63 -6.20
N ILE A 472 11.93 -21.99 -7.03
CA ILE A 472 12.07 -23.00 -8.09
C ILE A 472 11.63 -22.39 -9.42
N GLU A 473 12.45 -22.53 -10.45
CA GLU A 473 12.06 -22.24 -11.82
C GLU A 473 11.14 -23.34 -12.35
N VAL A 474 9.93 -22.98 -12.80
CA VAL A 474 8.96 -23.95 -13.31
C VAL A 474 9.33 -24.34 -14.73
N THR A 475 10.08 -25.43 -14.87
CA THR A 475 10.32 -26.08 -16.16
C THR A 475 9.15 -26.98 -16.56
N ASN A 476 9.05 -27.35 -17.85
CA ASN A 476 8.04 -28.30 -18.32
C ASN A 476 8.06 -29.60 -17.52
N MET A 477 9.26 -30.13 -17.23
CA MET A 477 9.44 -31.33 -16.42
C MET A 477 8.85 -31.18 -15.01
N ILE A 478 9.09 -30.06 -14.34
CA ILE A 478 8.54 -29.80 -13.00
C ILE A 478 7.01 -29.66 -13.06
N SER A 479 6.49 -29.00 -14.10
CA SER A 479 5.05 -28.89 -14.33
C SER A 479 4.40 -30.26 -14.51
N ASP A 480 5.03 -31.17 -15.25
CA ASP A 480 4.56 -32.55 -15.45
C ASP A 480 4.58 -33.33 -14.13
N CYS A 481 5.64 -33.20 -13.33
CA CYS A 481 5.72 -33.82 -12.00
C CYS A 481 4.63 -33.28 -11.05
N ILE A 482 4.36 -31.98 -11.04
CA ILE A 482 3.27 -31.39 -10.23
C ILE A 482 1.92 -31.95 -10.67
N THR A 483 1.71 -32.06 -11.99
CA THR A 483 0.49 -32.62 -12.57
C THR A 483 0.30 -34.09 -12.15
N LEU A 484 1.38 -34.87 -12.10
CA LEU A 484 1.36 -36.24 -11.60
C LEU A 484 1.03 -36.33 -10.10
N CYS A 485 1.60 -35.44 -9.27
CA CYS A 485 1.32 -35.39 -7.83
C CYS A 485 -0.09 -34.88 -7.51
N LEU A 486 -0.68 -34.06 -8.38
CA LEU A 486 -2.00 -33.46 -8.23
C LEU A 486 -3.02 -34.02 -9.22
N ARG A 487 -2.97 -35.33 -9.45
CA ARG A 487 -3.73 -35.99 -10.52
C ARG A 487 -5.24 -35.78 -10.37
N ARG A 488 -5.78 -35.77 -9.15
CA ARG A 488 -7.24 -35.59 -8.96
C ARG A 488 -7.65 -34.16 -9.29
N LEU A 489 -6.87 -33.16 -8.89
CA LEU A 489 -7.13 -31.77 -9.24
C LEU A 489 -6.90 -31.49 -10.73
N TYR A 490 -5.89 -32.09 -11.35
CA TYR A 490 -5.62 -31.97 -12.78
C TYR A 490 -6.74 -32.59 -13.63
N ASN A 491 -7.22 -33.78 -13.26
CA ASN A 491 -8.33 -34.44 -13.97
C ASN A 491 -9.64 -33.64 -13.93
N ARG A 492 -9.78 -32.73 -12.96
CA ARG A 492 -10.91 -31.80 -12.85
C ARG A 492 -10.72 -30.53 -13.69
N ASP A 493 -9.57 -30.35 -14.33
CA ASP A 493 -9.19 -29.14 -15.09
C ASP A 493 -9.26 -27.84 -14.27
N ILE A 494 -8.91 -27.91 -12.97
CA ILE A 494 -8.95 -26.76 -12.07
C ILE A 494 -7.56 -26.30 -11.61
N LEU A 495 -6.49 -27.01 -12.00
CA LEU A 495 -5.12 -26.74 -11.56
C LEU A 495 -4.42 -25.71 -12.45
N LYS A 496 -3.85 -24.67 -11.84
CA LYS A 496 -2.95 -23.71 -12.51
C LYS A 496 -1.66 -23.52 -11.72
N CYS A 497 -0.54 -23.86 -12.34
CA CYS A 497 0.79 -23.58 -11.81
C CYS A 497 1.29 -22.23 -12.32
N VAL A 498 1.86 -21.41 -11.42
CA VAL A 498 2.42 -20.10 -11.77
C VAL A 498 3.82 -20.00 -11.17
N ALA A 499 4.83 -19.83 -12.03
CA ALA A 499 6.15 -19.41 -11.59
C ALA A 499 6.05 -17.96 -11.07
N GLN A 500 6.54 -17.71 -9.86
CA GLN A 500 6.51 -16.37 -9.30
C GLN A 500 7.90 -15.74 -9.41
N THR A 501 8.08 -14.86 -10.40
CA THR A 501 9.26 -13.99 -10.51
C THR A 501 9.02 -12.72 -9.69
N GLU A 502 9.38 -12.79 -8.40
CA GLU A 502 9.41 -11.74 -7.37
C GLU A 502 8.12 -10.97 -6.96
N GLN A 503 8.14 -10.56 -5.68
CA GLN A 503 7.12 -9.96 -4.81
C GLN A 503 5.86 -10.79 -4.50
N LEU A 504 5.84 -11.31 -3.26
CA LEU A 504 4.77 -12.01 -2.57
C LEU A 504 3.50 -11.14 -2.43
N ARG A 505 2.73 -10.95 -3.49
CA ARG A 505 1.32 -10.57 -3.37
C ARG A 505 0.47 -11.79 -3.70
N LEU A 506 0.03 -12.53 -2.67
CA LEU A 506 -1.21 -13.29 -2.75
C LEU A 506 -2.32 -12.26 -2.95
N GLU A 507 -2.51 -11.81 -4.19
CA GLU A 507 -3.66 -10.98 -4.54
C GLU A 507 -4.87 -11.90 -4.49
N ILE A 508 -5.74 -11.67 -3.50
CA ILE A 508 -7.12 -12.18 -3.52
C ILE A 508 -7.67 -11.78 -4.91
N PRO A 509 -7.97 -12.73 -5.80
CA PRO A 509 -8.22 -12.43 -7.20
C PRO A 509 -9.34 -11.40 -7.33
N ARG A 510 -9.12 -10.33 -8.12
CA ARG A 510 -10.15 -9.35 -8.47
C ARG A 510 -11.43 -9.96 -9.06
N SER A 511 -11.39 -11.23 -9.50
CA SER A 511 -12.52 -11.99 -10.04
C SER A 511 -13.45 -12.62 -8.99
N CYS A 512 -13.13 -12.57 -7.69
CA CYS A 512 -14.07 -12.95 -6.61
C CYS A 512 -14.95 -11.78 -6.15
N TRP A 513 -14.91 -10.66 -6.87
CA TRP A 513 -15.56 -9.40 -6.55
C TRP A 513 -16.79 -9.36 -7.44
N ALA A 514 -17.90 -9.87 -6.90
CA ALA A 514 -19.19 -9.97 -7.58
C ALA A 514 -19.70 -8.60 -8.04
#